data_AF-A0A6H9HRF4-F1
#
_entry.id   AF-A0A6H9HRF4-F1
#
_cell.length_a   1.000
_cell.length_b   1.000
_cell.length_c   1.000
_cell.angle_alpha   90.00
_cell.angle_beta   90.00
_cell.angle_gamma   90.00
#
_symmetry.space_group_name_H-M   'P 1'
#
loop_
_entity.id
_entity.type
_entity.pdbx_description
1 polymer ?
#
loop_
_entity_poly.entity_id
_entity_poly.type
_entity_poly.pdbx_seq_one_letter_code
_entity_poly.pdbx_strand_id
1 'polypeptide(L)'
;MTDVPTEGPAFEAMMSGIDAELKAKGVDIPSRPISAVGEVSIRYGNIPIPLGEGAVRGPPEIERYRPLARAIRNWYYETYGDRIKIDMAVGKIVLLLEGDLYALRIPQFVGSVNFIAEREWIQKAPIGRGSATTNVVQLVDGMTPGLAQRLSDEALLEIGSSFEIGLLAFYTLMSTQNELMAIARNDIKMAVSNLMERHDHFGASKWASLQSAEKVLKAAIALKGGRFKYVHDLGQLCHQLTELGMVFDHARLVDDIQCTPKIRYGEEACSREQALVAHQASLVLVNRLRDAGAGFELGLGG
;
A
#
# COMPACT_ATOMS: atom_id res chain seq x y z
N MET A 1 39.49 21.72 5.86
CA MET A 1 38.16 21.10 5.95
C MET A 1 37.20 22.22 6.30
N THR A 2 36.22 22.48 5.44
CA THR A 2 35.18 23.48 5.73
C THR A 2 34.24 22.86 6.76
N ASP A 3 34.08 23.48 7.93
CA ASP A 3 33.09 23.03 8.90
C ASP A 3 31.70 23.15 8.27
N VAL A 4 31.00 22.01 8.17
CA VAL A 4 29.63 21.99 7.67
C VAL A 4 28.73 22.62 8.73
N PRO A 5 27.94 23.65 8.39
CA PRO A 5 27.04 24.25 9.37
C PRO A 5 26.02 23.20 9.82
N THR A 6 25.73 23.16 11.12
CA THR A 6 24.75 22.23 11.71
C THR A 6 23.56 22.95 12.34
N GLU A 7 23.63 24.29 12.44
CA GLU A 7 22.60 25.16 12.99
C GLU A 7 22.78 26.61 12.51
N GLY A 8 21.82 27.47 12.82
CA GLY A 8 21.87 28.91 12.54
C GLY A 8 21.63 29.30 11.07
N PRO A 9 21.80 30.58 10.71
CA PRO A 9 21.44 31.10 9.39
C PRO A 9 22.18 30.44 8.23
N ALA A 10 23.43 30.03 8.44
CA ALA A 10 24.23 29.34 7.42
C ALA A 10 23.69 27.93 7.13
N PHE A 11 23.25 27.20 8.16
CA PHE A 11 22.59 25.90 7.99
C PHE A 11 21.24 26.07 7.29
N GLU A 12 20.45 27.06 7.72
CA GLU A 12 19.14 27.34 7.12
C GLU A 12 19.26 27.67 5.62
N ALA A 13 20.17 28.57 5.25
CA ALA A 13 20.40 28.92 3.85
C ALA A 13 20.87 27.72 3.01
N MET A 14 21.73 26.86 3.58
CA MET A 14 22.17 25.62 2.93
C MET A 14 21.00 24.67 2.70
N MET A 15 20.19 24.38 3.72
CA MET A 15 19.08 23.44 3.64
C MET A 15 17.98 23.94 2.72
N SER A 16 17.59 25.22 2.83
CA SER A 16 16.63 25.86 1.94
C SER A 16 17.10 25.84 0.48
N GLY A 17 18.39 26.06 0.21
CA GLY A 17 18.97 25.98 -1.13
C GLY A 17 18.92 24.57 -1.71
N ILE A 18 19.33 23.55 -0.94
CA ILE A 18 19.27 22.15 -1.35
C ILE A 18 17.82 21.72 -1.63
N ASP A 19 16.88 22.08 -0.75
CA ASP A 19 15.47 21.73 -0.93
C ASP A 19 14.87 22.41 -2.18
N ALA A 20 15.24 23.67 -2.47
CA ALA A 20 14.83 24.35 -3.70
C ALA A 20 15.34 23.63 -4.97
N GLU A 21 16.58 23.13 -4.95
CA GLU A 21 17.12 22.33 -6.04
C GLU A 21 16.42 20.98 -6.20
N LEU A 22 16.14 20.28 -5.08
CA LEU A 22 15.41 19.03 -5.10
C LEU A 22 13.96 19.22 -5.61
N LYS A 23 13.31 20.33 -5.25
CA LYS A 23 12.03 20.75 -5.83
C LYS A 23 12.14 20.95 -7.34
N ALA A 24 13.15 21.68 -7.82
CA ALA A 24 13.35 21.92 -9.24
C ALA A 24 13.63 20.63 -10.03
N LYS A 25 14.28 19.64 -9.40
CA LYS A 25 14.50 18.29 -9.97
C LYS A 25 13.26 17.39 -9.89
N GLY A 26 12.14 17.85 -9.32
CA GLY A 26 10.93 17.05 -9.18
C GLY A 26 11.02 15.93 -8.14
N VAL A 27 11.93 16.02 -7.17
CA VAL A 27 12.06 15.01 -6.11
C VAL A 27 10.88 15.12 -5.16
N ASP A 28 10.18 14.00 -4.93
CA ASP A 28 9.05 13.91 -4.00
C ASP A 28 9.48 14.16 -2.55
N ILE A 29 8.62 14.83 -1.77
CA ILE A 29 8.89 15.24 -0.39
C ILE A 29 9.45 14.11 0.49
N PRO A 30 8.90 12.87 0.49
CA PRO A 30 9.43 11.80 1.33
C PRO A 30 10.86 11.36 0.96
N SER A 31 11.29 11.56 -0.28
CA SER A 31 12.63 11.23 -0.76
C SER A 31 13.65 12.34 -0.51
N ARG A 32 13.20 13.58 -0.27
CA ARG A 32 14.09 14.74 -0.10
C ARG A 32 15.07 14.62 1.09
N PRO A 33 14.71 14.11 2.27
CA PRO A 33 15.66 13.98 3.37
C PRO A 33 16.89 13.15 3.02
N ILE A 34 16.70 11.99 2.38
CA ILE A 34 17.83 11.13 1.98
C ILE A 34 18.61 11.72 0.80
N SER A 35 17.93 12.35 -0.16
CA SER A 35 18.60 13.08 -1.24
C SER A 35 19.43 14.25 -0.72
N ALA A 36 18.93 14.99 0.26
CA ALA A 36 19.63 16.11 0.86
C ALA A 36 20.87 15.67 1.63
N VAL A 37 20.83 14.52 2.32
CA VAL A 37 22.04 13.92 2.92
C VAL A 37 23.10 13.68 1.85
N GLY A 38 22.71 13.13 0.68
CA GLY A 38 23.63 12.95 -0.45
C GLY A 38 24.20 14.27 -0.98
N GLU A 39 23.35 15.28 -1.16
CA GLU A 39 23.76 16.61 -1.65
C GLU A 39 24.72 17.30 -0.67
N VAL A 40 24.45 17.27 0.64
CA VAL A 40 25.36 17.80 1.67
C VAL A 40 26.68 17.03 1.65
N SER A 41 26.63 15.69 1.56
CA SER A 41 27.84 14.86 1.49
C SER A 41 28.76 15.30 0.35
N ILE A 42 28.20 15.44 -0.85
CA ILE A 42 28.95 15.82 -2.06
C ILE A 42 29.51 17.24 -1.94
N ARG A 43 28.68 18.23 -1.54
CA ARG A 43 29.09 19.65 -1.46
C ARG A 43 30.24 19.90 -0.50
N TYR A 44 30.36 19.09 0.54
CA TYR A 44 31.37 19.25 1.59
C TYR A 44 32.50 18.23 1.50
N GLY A 45 32.73 17.64 0.32
CA GLY A 45 33.89 16.81 0.04
C GLY A 45 33.70 15.33 0.36
N ASN A 46 32.55 14.77 -0.02
CA ASN A 46 32.17 13.37 0.15
C ASN A 46 32.23 12.89 1.61
N ILE A 47 31.68 13.71 2.52
CA ILE A 47 31.66 13.35 3.94
C ILE A 47 30.70 12.16 4.19
N PRO A 48 31.10 11.16 4.99
CA PRO A 48 30.29 9.97 5.22
C PRO A 48 29.22 10.22 6.30
N ILE A 49 28.11 10.84 5.89
CA ILE A 49 26.98 11.13 6.79
C ILE A 49 26.19 9.82 7.06
N PRO A 50 25.98 9.43 8.33
CA PRO A 50 25.25 8.20 8.64
C PRO A 50 23.77 8.29 8.24
N LEU A 51 23.25 7.23 7.63
CA LEU A 51 21.82 7.04 7.37
C LEU A 51 21.18 6.34 8.57
N GLY A 52 20.37 7.10 9.34
CA GLY A 52 19.58 6.58 10.45
C GLY A 52 20.20 6.78 11.84
N GLU A 53 19.42 6.45 12.88
CA GLU A 53 19.77 6.66 14.29
C GLU A 53 20.20 5.39 15.02
N GLY A 54 20.61 4.35 14.28
CA GLY A 54 20.82 3.00 14.83
C GLY A 54 21.58 3.00 16.16
N ALA A 55 21.12 2.15 17.08
CA ALA A 55 21.68 1.97 18.42
C ALA A 55 23.14 1.46 18.41
N VAL A 56 23.58 0.92 17.27
CA VAL A 56 24.96 0.47 17.05
C VAL A 56 25.81 1.69 16.65
N ARG A 57 26.80 2.02 17.47
CA ARG A 57 27.80 3.04 17.13
C ARG A 57 28.59 2.58 15.91
N GLY A 58 28.68 3.46 14.91
CA GLY A 58 29.54 3.23 13.76
C GLY A 58 31.00 3.54 14.08
N PRO A 59 31.90 3.38 13.10
CA PRO A 59 33.27 3.88 13.19
C PRO A 59 33.29 5.39 13.58
N PRO A 60 34.27 5.84 14.40
CA PRO A 60 34.34 7.24 14.87
C PRO A 60 34.25 8.30 13.77
N GLU A 61 34.79 7.98 12.59
CA GLU A 61 34.86 8.84 11.41
C GLU A 61 33.48 9.17 10.80
N ILE A 62 32.51 8.26 10.98
CA ILE A 62 31.11 8.42 10.57
C ILE A 62 30.31 9.05 11.72
N GLU A 63 30.61 8.60 12.95
CA GLU A 63 29.91 9.01 14.16
C GLU A 63 29.96 10.52 14.40
N ARG A 64 31.09 11.17 14.05
CA ARG A 64 31.24 12.64 14.13
C ARG A 64 30.22 13.42 13.30
N TYR A 65 29.64 12.82 12.25
CA TYR A 65 28.61 13.46 11.41
C TYR A 65 27.18 13.16 11.85
N ARG A 66 26.98 12.40 12.94
CA ARG A 66 25.65 12.11 13.47
C ARG A 66 24.84 13.36 13.86
N PRO A 67 25.44 14.41 14.47
CA PRO A 67 24.73 15.67 14.71
C PRO A 67 24.21 16.33 13.42
N LEU A 68 25.02 16.32 12.35
CA LEU A 68 24.62 16.83 11.03
C LEU A 68 23.47 16.02 10.43
N ALA A 69 23.55 14.68 10.48
CA ALA A 69 22.46 13.81 10.01
C ALA A 69 21.14 14.09 10.74
N ARG A 70 21.21 14.31 12.06
CA ARG A 70 20.06 14.69 12.88
C ARG A 70 19.52 16.08 12.52
N ALA A 71 20.39 17.07 12.35
CA ALA A 71 19.99 18.43 11.97
C ALA A 71 19.26 18.46 10.62
N ILE A 72 19.79 17.77 9.60
CA ILE A 72 19.17 17.64 8.28
C ILE A 72 17.76 17.03 8.42
N ARG A 73 17.64 15.92 9.15
CA ARG A 73 16.35 15.24 9.32
C ARG A 73 15.35 16.12 10.08
N ASN A 74 15.77 16.79 11.13
CA ASN A 74 14.90 17.67 11.92
C ASN A 74 14.40 18.84 11.08
N TRP A 75 15.25 19.45 10.25
CA TRP A 75 14.86 20.53 9.34
C TRP A 75 13.73 20.10 8.39
N TYR A 76 13.84 18.90 7.79
CA TYR A 76 12.78 18.36 6.93
C TYR A 76 11.50 18.02 7.71
N TYR A 77 11.64 17.48 8.93
CA TYR A 77 10.48 17.20 9.78
C TYR A 77 9.75 18.47 10.20
N GLU A 78 10.48 19.54 10.54
CA GLU A 78 9.91 20.85 10.88
C GLU A 78 9.27 21.52 9.66
N THR A 79 9.86 21.38 8.48
CA THR A 79 9.38 22.02 7.24
C THR A 79 8.15 21.32 6.65
N TYR A 80 8.11 19.98 6.68
CA TYR A 80 7.11 19.19 5.96
C TYR A 80 6.22 18.34 6.87
N GLY A 81 6.56 18.21 8.15
CA GLY A 81 5.84 17.39 9.11
C GLY A 81 5.64 15.97 8.60
N ASP A 82 4.42 15.47 8.71
CA ASP A 82 4.08 14.10 8.33
C ASP A 82 4.15 13.83 6.81
N ARG A 83 4.31 14.85 5.96
CA ARG A 83 4.47 14.67 4.51
C ARG A 83 5.78 13.99 4.11
N ILE A 84 6.75 13.86 5.03
CA ILE A 84 7.97 13.07 4.79
C ILE A 84 7.77 11.58 5.04
N LYS A 85 6.67 11.17 5.69
CA LYS A 85 6.42 9.76 6.00
C LYS A 85 6.08 9.02 4.70
N ILE A 86 6.78 7.92 4.44
CA ILE A 86 6.47 7.01 3.33
C ILE A 86 5.48 5.96 3.83
N ASP A 87 4.34 5.86 3.16
CA ASP A 87 3.49 4.67 3.28
C ASP A 87 4.09 3.55 2.42
N MET A 88 4.83 2.64 3.06
CA MET A 88 5.42 1.47 2.41
C MET A 88 4.39 0.34 2.13
N ALA A 89 3.09 0.63 2.16
CA ALA A 89 2.07 -0.35 1.83
C ALA A 89 1.91 -0.48 0.31
N VAL A 90 1.85 -1.72 -0.19
CA VAL A 90 1.52 -2.00 -1.60
C VAL A 90 0.03 -1.77 -1.89
N GLY A 91 -0.80 -1.81 -0.85
CA GLY A 91 -2.23 -1.62 -0.91
C GLY A 91 -2.88 -1.68 0.48
N LYS A 92 -4.21 -1.52 0.50
CA LYS A 92 -5.02 -1.66 1.71
C LYS A 92 -6.29 -2.44 1.39
N ILE A 93 -6.72 -3.28 2.32
CA ILE A 93 -8.04 -3.94 2.30
C ILE A 93 -8.89 -3.36 3.43
N VAL A 94 -10.16 -3.11 3.17
CA VAL A 94 -11.12 -2.68 4.22
C VAL A 94 -11.78 -3.91 4.82
N LEU A 95 -11.96 -3.88 6.14
CA LEU A 95 -12.69 -4.90 6.90
C LEU A 95 -13.60 -4.24 7.94
N LEU A 96 -14.62 -4.97 8.39
CA LEU A 96 -15.54 -4.57 9.45
C LEU A 96 -15.15 -5.28 10.75
N LEU A 97 -14.68 -4.53 11.74
CA LEU A 97 -14.36 -5.05 13.06
C LEU A 97 -15.35 -4.48 14.07
N GLU A 98 -16.12 -5.37 14.71
CA GLU A 98 -16.96 -5.02 15.86
C GLU A 98 -17.92 -3.82 15.61
N GLY A 99 -18.33 -3.65 14.35
CA GLY A 99 -19.26 -2.59 13.90
C GLY A 99 -18.61 -1.42 13.18
N ASP A 100 -17.28 -1.30 13.21
CA ASP A 100 -16.52 -0.20 12.61
C ASP A 100 -15.66 -0.65 11.43
N LEU A 101 -15.52 0.21 10.42
CA LEU A 101 -14.64 -0.06 9.29
C LEU A 101 -13.19 0.30 9.63
N TYR A 102 -12.28 -0.59 9.26
CA TYR A 102 -10.85 -0.37 9.35
C TYR A 102 -10.17 -0.66 8.02
N ALA A 103 -9.10 0.08 7.74
CA ALA A 103 -8.20 -0.22 6.63
C ALA A 103 -6.99 -1.03 7.16
N LEU A 104 -6.80 -2.23 6.63
CA LEU A 104 -5.64 -3.07 6.88
C LEU A 104 -4.58 -2.84 5.80
N ARG A 105 -3.39 -2.42 6.21
CA ARG A 105 -2.27 -2.16 5.31
C ARG A 105 -1.57 -3.46 4.92
N ILE A 106 -1.35 -3.63 3.62
CA ILE A 106 -0.54 -4.72 3.08
C ILE A 106 0.88 -4.19 2.86
N PRO A 107 1.87 -4.62 3.65
CA PRO A 107 3.20 -4.03 3.65
C PRO A 107 3.99 -4.50 2.43
N GLN A 108 4.85 -3.64 1.91
CA GLN A 108 5.93 -4.03 1.02
C GLN A 108 7.10 -4.55 1.86
N PHE A 109 7.61 -5.73 1.52
CA PHE A 109 8.81 -6.31 2.12
C PHE A 109 9.67 -7.03 1.09
N VAL A 110 10.95 -7.19 1.44
CA VAL A 110 11.94 -7.95 0.68
C VAL A 110 12.44 -9.10 1.55
N GLY A 111 12.47 -10.31 0.98
CA GLY A 111 12.84 -11.54 1.69
C GLY A 111 11.65 -12.20 2.39
N SER A 112 11.92 -12.93 3.47
CA SER A 112 10.90 -13.70 4.19
C SER A 112 10.50 -13.00 5.49
N VAL A 113 9.19 -12.87 5.70
CA VAL A 113 8.57 -12.31 6.90
C VAL A 113 7.63 -13.35 7.50
N ASN A 114 7.72 -13.58 8.80
CA ASN A 114 6.76 -14.39 9.53
C ASN A 114 5.58 -13.49 9.95
N PHE A 115 4.39 -13.76 9.43
CA PHE A 115 3.18 -13.02 9.80
C PHE A 115 2.42 -13.79 10.88
N ILE A 116 2.07 -13.10 11.97
CA ILE A 116 1.26 -13.63 13.07
C ILE A 116 0.03 -12.74 13.28
N ALA A 117 -1.07 -13.29 13.74
CA ALA A 117 -2.27 -12.54 14.13
C ALA A 117 -2.50 -12.73 15.63
N GLU A 118 -2.00 -11.80 16.44
CA GLU A 118 -2.07 -11.90 17.89
C GLU A 118 -2.55 -10.59 18.53
N ARG A 119 -3.20 -10.68 19.69
CA ARG A 119 -3.61 -9.50 20.47
C ARG A 119 -2.43 -8.80 21.13
N GLU A 120 -1.34 -9.54 21.36
CA GLU A 120 -0.15 -9.01 22.02
C GLU A 120 0.61 -8.07 21.07
N TRP A 121 0.95 -6.89 21.60
CA TRP A 121 1.68 -5.88 20.84
C TRP A 121 3.17 -6.21 20.84
N ILE A 122 3.70 -6.53 19.67
CA ILE A 122 5.12 -6.81 19.47
C ILE A 122 5.89 -5.53 19.16
N GLN A 123 7.04 -5.39 19.84
CA GLN A 123 8.01 -4.36 19.50
C GLN A 123 8.69 -4.71 18.18
N LYS A 124 8.82 -3.72 17.27
CA LYS A 124 9.52 -3.95 16.00
C LYS A 124 10.98 -4.34 16.28
N ALA A 125 11.38 -5.51 15.79
CA ALA A 125 12.77 -5.92 15.87
C ALA A 125 13.66 -4.92 15.11
N PRO A 126 14.88 -4.61 15.61
CA PRO A 126 15.85 -3.83 14.87
C PRO A 126 16.14 -4.49 13.51
N ILE A 127 16.31 -3.66 12.47
CA ILE A 127 16.72 -4.11 11.13
C ILE A 127 18.02 -4.92 11.26
N GLY A 128 18.03 -6.16 10.75
CA GLY A 128 19.25 -6.96 10.58
C GLY A 128 19.43 -8.20 11.47
N ARG A 129 18.43 -8.65 12.23
CA ARG A 129 18.50 -9.92 12.98
C ARG A 129 17.32 -10.85 12.66
N GLY A 130 17.59 -11.91 11.89
CA GLY A 130 16.66 -13.02 11.65
C GLY A 130 15.48 -12.71 10.71
N SER A 131 14.61 -13.71 10.49
CA SER A 131 13.33 -13.50 9.79
C SER A 131 12.50 -12.50 10.58
N ALA A 132 12.12 -11.38 9.96
CA ALA A 132 11.30 -10.39 10.64
C ALA A 132 9.93 -11.01 10.98
N THR A 133 9.49 -10.91 12.22
CA THR A 133 8.11 -11.24 12.61
C THR A 133 7.29 -9.96 12.62
N THR A 134 6.12 -9.99 11.96
CA THR A 134 5.17 -8.89 11.91
C THR A 134 3.82 -9.37 12.40
N ASN A 135 3.27 -8.69 13.41
CA ASN A 135 1.90 -8.93 13.84
C ASN A 135 0.94 -8.14 12.93
N VAL A 136 0.06 -8.84 12.22
CA VAL A 136 -0.87 -8.25 11.24
C VAL A 136 -1.90 -7.32 11.90
N VAL A 137 -2.21 -7.52 13.19
CA VAL A 137 -3.08 -6.60 13.95
C VAL A 137 -2.49 -5.19 13.99
N GLN A 138 -1.16 -5.06 14.04
CA GLN A 138 -0.47 -3.76 14.05
C GLN A 138 -0.44 -3.07 12.68
N LEU A 139 -0.92 -3.74 11.63
CA LEU A 139 -1.05 -3.20 10.28
C LEU A 139 -2.44 -2.59 10.03
N VAL A 140 -3.37 -2.74 10.96
CA VAL A 140 -4.69 -2.10 10.93
C VAL A 140 -4.52 -0.61 11.27
N ASP A 141 -4.98 0.27 10.38
CA ASP A 141 -4.89 1.72 10.56
C ASP A 141 -5.69 2.16 11.79
N GLY A 142 -5.05 2.94 12.67
CA GLY A 142 -5.66 3.41 13.92
C GLY A 142 -5.72 2.36 15.04
N MET A 143 -5.22 1.14 14.82
CA MET A 143 -5.14 0.13 15.87
C MET A 143 -4.19 0.55 16.98
N THR A 144 -4.62 0.37 18.22
CA THR A 144 -3.84 0.67 19.43
C THR A 144 -3.63 -0.59 20.26
N PRO A 145 -2.61 -0.66 21.12
CA PRO A 145 -2.43 -1.81 22.01
C PRO A 145 -3.66 -2.09 22.88
N GLY A 146 -4.34 -1.05 23.37
CA GLY A 146 -5.53 -1.18 24.19
C GLY A 146 -6.76 -1.71 23.41
N LEU A 147 -6.88 -1.39 22.13
CA LEU A 147 -7.92 -1.96 21.27
C LEU A 147 -7.58 -3.41 20.88
N ALA A 148 -6.33 -3.67 20.48
CA ALA A 148 -5.86 -5.00 20.10
C ALA A 148 -6.10 -6.05 21.19
N GLN A 149 -5.89 -5.70 22.46
CA GLN A 149 -6.16 -6.58 23.60
C GLN A 149 -7.63 -6.96 23.78
N ARG A 150 -8.56 -6.15 23.24
CA ARG A 150 -10.01 -6.35 23.40
C ARG A 150 -10.68 -7.01 22.21
N LEU A 151 -9.96 -7.20 21.09
CA LEU A 151 -10.51 -7.86 19.91
C LEU A 151 -11.09 -9.22 20.28
N SER A 152 -12.29 -9.51 19.80
CA SER A 152 -12.87 -10.86 19.78
C SER A 152 -12.02 -11.85 18.95
N ASP A 153 -12.23 -13.16 19.14
CA ASP A 153 -11.52 -14.17 18.34
C ASP A 153 -11.97 -14.09 16.87
N GLU A 154 -13.25 -13.77 16.64
CA GLU A 154 -13.81 -13.53 15.32
C GLU A 154 -13.15 -12.33 14.63
N ALA A 155 -12.96 -11.22 15.34
CA ALA A 155 -12.24 -10.05 14.83
C ALA A 155 -10.78 -10.38 14.49
N LEU A 156 -10.11 -11.19 15.32
CA LEU A 156 -8.73 -11.61 15.07
C LEU A 156 -8.62 -12.50 13.82
N LEU A 157 -9.57 -13.44 13.66
CA LEU A 157 -9.67 -14.28 12.47
C LEU A 157 -9.93 -13.44 11.21
N GLU A 158 -10.85 -12.48 11.29
CA GLU A 158 -11.17 -11.57 10.18
C GLU A 158 -9.95 -10.77 9.72
N ILE A 159 -9.15 -10.23 10.65
CA ILE A 159 -7.89 -9.55 10.32
C ILE A 159 -6.95 -10.51 9.58
N GLY A 160 -6.77 -11.73 10.09
CA GLY A 160 -5.89 -12.74 9.47
C GLY A 160 -6.34 -13.11 8.06
N SER A 161 -7.62 -13.46 7.88
CA SER A 161 -8.17 -13.84 6.57
C SER A 161 -8.16 -12.68 5.58
N SER A 162 -8.52 -11.47 6.01
CA SER A 162 -8.41 -10.26 5.18
C SER A 162 -6.96 -9.98 4.78
N PHE A 163 -6.00 -10.19 5.69
CA PHE A 163 -4.58 -10.04 5.40
C PHE A 163 -4.13 -10.99 4.29
N GLU A 164 -4.49 -12.28 4.36
CA GLU A 164 -4.12 -13.27 3.35
C GLU A 164 -4.70 -12.92 1.97
N ILE A 165 -5.98 -12.53 1.92
CA ILE A 165 -6.64 -12.09 0.68
C ILE A 165 -5.88 -10.91 0.08
N GLY A 166 -5.64 -9.87 0.88
CA GLY A 166 -4.98 -8.65 0.44
C GLY A 166 -3.53 -8.90 0.02
N LEU A 167 -2.77 -9.64 0.82
CA LEU A 167 -1.37 -9.94 0.57
C LEU A 167 -1.19 -10.58 -0.81
N LEU A 168 -1.95 -11.63 -1.08
CA LEU A 168 -1.91 -12.35 -2.36
C LEU A 168 -2.36 -11.44 -3.53
N ALA A 169 -3.49 -10.74 -3.38
CA ALA A 169 -4.05 -9.95 -4.47
C ALA A 169 -3.15 -8.76 -4.84
N PHE A 170 -2.65 -8.01 -3.86
CA PHE A 170 -1.81 -6.83 -4.13
C PHE A 170 -0.44 -7.20 -4.68
N TYR A 171 0.16 -8.29 -4.23
CA TYR A 171 1.42 -8.75 -4.81
C TYR A 171 1.22 -9.21 -6.26
N THR A 172 0.13 -9.93 -6.57
CA THR A 172 -0.22 -10.29 -7.96
C THR A 172 -0.47 -9.06 -8.84
N LEU A 173 -1.18 -8.05 -8.34
CA LEU A 173 -1.40 -6.77 -9.03
C LEU A 173 -0.09 -6.00 -9.27
N MET A 174 0.85 -6.09 -8.34
CA MET A 174 2.13 -5.38 -8.41
C MET A 174 3.15 -6.07 -9.32
N SER A 175 3.22 -7.41 -9.29
CA SER A 175 4.20 -8.17 -10.05
C SER A 175 3.81 -8.27 -11.52
N THR A 176 2.54 -8.52 -11.82
CA THR A 176 2.08 -8.74 -13.20
C THR A 176 2.32 -7.50 -14.07
N GLN A 177 3.23 -7.63 -15.05
CA GLN A 177 3.58 -6.55 -15.98
C GLN A 177 2.47 -6.29 -17.02
N ASN A 178 1.44 -5.56 -16.60
CA ASN A 178 0.34 -5.13 -17.45
C ASN A 178 -0.23 -3.79 -16.98
N GLU A 179 -0.41 -2.83 -17.89
CA GLU A 179 -0.90 -1.48 -17.55
C GLU A 179 -2.28 -1.50 -16.88
N LEU A 180 -3.17 -2.42 -17.26
CA LEU A 180 -4.50 -2.56 -16.66
C LEU A 180 -4.41 -3.00 -15.18
N MET A 181 -3.39 -3.77 -14.80
CA MET A 181 -3.17 -4.18 -13.41
C MET A 181 -2.77 -2.98 -12.53
N ALA A 182 -1.92 -2.09 -13.07
CA ALA A 182 -1.55 -0.85 -12.39
C ALA A 182 -2.75 0.09 -12.23
N ILE A 183 -3.62 0.19 -13.25
CA ILE A 183 -4.84 1.00 -13.18
C ILE A 183 -5.85 0.39 -12.19
N ALA A 184 -6.05 -0.94 -12.22
CA ALA A 184 -6.93 -1.64 -11.27
C ALA A 184 -6.51 -1.42 -9.82
N ARG A 185 -5.21 -1.41 -9.53
CA ARG A 185 -4.68 -1.07 -8.20
C ARG A 185 -5.05 0.33 -7.75
N ASN A 186 -5.10 1.31 -8.67
CA ASN A 186 -5.55 2.66 -8.35
C ASN A 186 -7.06 2.70 -8.08
N ASP A 187 -7.86 1.93 -8.83
CA ASP A 187 -9.29 1.80 -8.56
C ASP A 187 -9.56 1.18 -7.17
N ILE A 188 -8.76 0.19 -6.75
CA ILE A 188 -8.84 -0.35 -5.38
C ILE A 188 -8.54 0.73 -4.33
N LYS A 189 -7.51 1.56 -4.55
CA LYS A 189 -7.23 2.70 -3.64
C LYS A 189 -8.41 3.65 -3.55
N MET A 190 -9.08 3.93 -4.66
CA MET A 190 -10.31 4.74 -4.67
C MET A 190 -11.45 4.05 -3.91
N ALA A 191 -11.62 2.73 -4.06
CA ALA A 191 -12.62 1.98 -3.30
C ALA A 191 -12.39 2.06 -1.79
N VAL A 192 -11.13 1.91 -1.34
CA VAL A 192 -10.73 2.09 0.06
C VAL A 192 -11.01 3.51 0.54
N SER A 193 -10.58 4.53 -0.21
CA SER A 193 -10.79 5.94 0.17
C SER A 193 -12.27 6.24 0.37
N ASN A 194 -13.11 5.84 -0.57
CA ASN A 194 -14.57 6.05 -0.50
C ASN A 194 -15.23 5.27 0.65
N LEU A 195 -14.73 4.07 1.00
CA LEU A 195 -15.24 3.30 2.15
C LEU A 195 -14.88 3.93 3.49
N MET A 196 -13.68 4.52 3.59
CA MET A 196 -13.13 5.07 4.82
C MET A 196 -13.49 6.55 5.04
N GLU A 197 -14.09 7.22 4.05
CA GLU A 197 -14.60 8.58 4.21
C GLU A 197 -15.81 8.60 5.16
N ARG A 198 -15.96 9.71 5.89
CA ARG A 198 -17.03 9.88 6.90
C ARG A 198 -18.43 10.04 6.30
N HIS A 199 -18.51 10.27 4.99
CA HIS A 199 -19.76 10.41 4.26
C HIS A 199 -20.05 9.13 3.48
N ASP A 200 -21.32 8.81 3.27
CA ASP A 200 -21.78 7.57 2.65
C ASP A 200 -21.44 7.51 1.15
N HIS A 201 -20.15 7.37 0.82
CA HIS A 201 -19.63 7.22 -0.54
C HIS A 201 -19.59 5.73 -0.95
N PHE A 202 -20.44 4.91 -0.36
CA PHE A 202 -20.53 3.46 -0.60
C PHE A 202 -20.80 3.12 -2.06
N GLY A 203 -21.66 3.90 -2.73
CA GLY A 203 -21.88 3.73 -4.17
C GLY A 203 -20.63 3.97 -5.00
N ALA A 204 -19.86 5.01 -4.67
CA ALA A 204 -18.59 5.32 -5.34
C ALA A 204 -17.53 4.24 -5.05
N SER A 205 -17.51 3.66 -3.85
CA SER A 205 -16.63 2.54 -3.52
C SER A 205 -16.97 1.27 -4.31
N LYS A 206 -18.26 0.89 -4.36
CA LYS A 206 -18.71 -0.26 -5.15
C LYS A 206 -18.42 -0.07 -6.64
N TRP A 207 -18.64 1.14 -7.17
CA TRP A 207 -18.24 1.49 -8.54
C TRP A 207 -16.74 1.33 -8.79
N ALA A 208 -15.89 1.82 -7.88
CA ALA A 208 -14.44 1.66 -8.01
C ALA A 208 -14.02 0.17 -7.95
N SER A 209 -14.71 -0.63 -7.14
CA SER A 209 -14.49 -2.09 -7.08
C SER A 209 -14.85 -2.78 -8.40
N LEU A 210 -15.98 -2.40 -9.04
CA LEU A 210 -16.33 -2.83 -10.39
C LEU A 210 -15.26 -2.44 -11.42
N GLN A 211 -14.78 -1.20 -11.37
CA GLN A 211 -13.75 -0.70 -12.29
C GLN A 211 -12.43 -1.46 -12.16
N SER A 212 -12.04 -1.83 -10.94
CA SER A 212 -10.88 -2.69 -10.70
C SER A 212 -11.09 -4.09 -11.29
N ALA A 213 -12.20 -4.75 -10.93
CA ALA A 213 -12.53 -6.10 -11.38
C ALA A 213 -12.56 -6.21 -12.92
N GLU A 214 -13.16 -5.23 -13.59
CA GLU A 214 -13.22 -5.14 -15.04
C GLU A 214 -11.81 -5.12 -15.66
N LYS A 215 -10.90 -4.30 -15.12
CA LYS A 215 -9.53 -4.16 -15.63
C LYS A 215 -8.71 -5.41 -15.40
N VAL A 216 -8.89 -6.08 -14.26
CA VAL A 216 -8.24 -7.36 -13.96
C VAL A 216 -8.72 -8.46 -14.92
N LEU A 217 -10.03 -8.55 -15.18
CA LEU A 217 -10.57 -9.51 -16.16
C LEU A 217 -10.06 -9.22 -17.57
N LYS A 218 -10.00 -7.95 -17.98
CA LYS A 218 -9.44 -7.54 -19.27
C LYS A 218 -7.95 -7.86 -19.38
N ALA A 219 -7.18 -7.68 -18.31
CA ALA A 219 -5.78 -8.09 -18.25
C ALA A 219 -5.65 -9.61 -18.44
N ALA A 220 -6.47 -10.40 -17.74
CA ALA A 220 -6.50 -11.87 -17.89
C ALA A 220 -6.83 -12.29 -19.34
N ILE A 221 -7.83 -11.67 -19.97
CA ILE A 221 -8.18 -11.94 -21.37
C ILE A 221 -6.98 -11.65 -22.29
N ALA A 222 -6.34 -10.49 -22.11
CA ALA A 222 -5.20 -10.08 -22.93
C ALA A 222 -4.00 -11.04 -22.76
N LEU A 223 -3.70 -11.45 -21.52
CA LEU A 223 -2.61 -12.38 -21.22
C LEU A 223 -2.87 -13.81 -21.74
N LYS A 224 -4.13 -14.17 -21.93
CA LYS A 224 -4.55 -15.41 -22.63
C LYS A 224 -4.54 -15.28 -24.16
N GLY A 225 -4.09 -14.15 -24.71
CA GLY A 225 -4.04 -13.91 -26.15
C GLY A 225 -5.39 -13.50 -26.75
N GLY A 226 -6.40 -13.21 -25.93
CA GLY A 226 -7.70 -12.73 -26.36
C GLY A 226 -7.74 -11.21 -26.58
N ARG A 227 -8.80 -10.75 -27.25
CA ARG A 227 -9.16 -9.32 -27.32
C ARG A 227 -10.43 -9.11 -26.51
N PHE A 228 -10.41 -8.17 -25.58
CA PHE A 228 -11.55 -7.87 -24.73
C PHE A 228 -12.46 -6.80 -25.34
N LYS A 229 -13.75 -6.87 -24.99
CA LYS A 229 -14.74 -5.82 -25.33
C LYS A 229 -14.66 -4.67 -24.33
N TYR A 230 -15.00 -3.46 -24.78
CA TYR A 230 -15.16 -2.29 -23.93
C TYR A 230 -16.57 -2.26 -23.33
N VAL A 231 -16.85 -3.20 -22.42
CA VAL A 231 -18.12 -3.29 -21.68
C VAL A 231 -17.85 -3.21 -20.18
N HIS A 232 -18.83 -2.73 -19.41
CA HIS A 232 -18.82 -2.68 -17.94
C HIS A 232 -19.60 -3.84 -17.31
N ASP A 233 -19.62 -4.98 -18.00
CA ASP A 233 -20.36 -6.19 -17.62
C ASP A 233 -19.35 -7.30 -17.31
N LEU A 234 -19.20 -7.61 -16.03
CA LEU A 234 -18.23 -8.61 -15.58
C LEU A 234 -18.61 -10.02 -16.05
N GLY A 235 -19.91 -10.33 -16.11
CA GLY A 235 -20.40 -11.63 -16.57
C GLY A 235 -19.99 -11.90 -18.03
N GLN A 236 -20.11 -10.89 -18.90
CA GLN A 236 -19.64 -10.99 -20.29
C GLN A 236 -18.12 -11.18 -20.41
N LEU A 237 -17.33 -10.58 -19.52
CA LEU A 237 -15.88 -10.76 -19.50
C LEU A 237 -15.49 -12.15 -18.97
N CYS A 238 -16.18 -12.66 -17.94
CA CYS A 238 -15.99 -14.01 -17.44
C CYS A 238 -16.38 -15.07 -18.50
N HIS A 239 -17.44 -14.82 -19.28
CA HIS A 239 -17.79 -15.67 -20.42
C HIS A 239 -16.67 -15.70 -21.48
N GLN A 240 -16.07 -14.55 -21.81
CA GLN A 240 -14.94 -14.50 -22.74
C GLN A 240 -13.73 -15.30 -22.23
N LEU A 241 -13.43 -15.24 -20.93
CA LEU A 241 -12.38 -16.07 -20.34
C LEU A 241 -12.71 -17.57 -20.44
N THR A 242 -13.98 -17.93 -20.27
CA THR A 242 -14.45 -19.31 -20.44
C THR A 242 -14.25 -19.79 -21.89
N GLU A 243 -14.57 -18.95 -22.89
CA GLU A 243 -14.30 -19.24 -24.31
C GLU A 243 -12.80 -19.41 -24.61
N LEU A 244 -11.93 -18.78 -23.82
CA LEU A 244 -10.47 -18.93 -23.87
C LEU A 244 -9.94 -20.11 -23.04
N GLY A 245 -10.84 -20.98 -22.53
CA GLY A 245 -10.48 -22.18 -21.79
C GLY A 245 -10.15 -21.95 -20.31
N MET A 246 -10.50 -20.78 -19.75
CA MET A 246 -10.32 -20.49 -18.32
C MET A 246 -11.66 -20.59 -17.60
N VAL A 247 -11.79 -21.58 -16.73
CA VAL A 247 -12.97 -21.78 -15.89
C VAL A 247 -12.60 -21.56 -14.43
N PHE A 248 -13.37 -20.73 -13.74
CA PHE A 248 -13.23 -20.47 -12.32
C PHE A 248 -14.59 -20.08 -11.73
N ASP A 249 -14.76 -20.31 -10.43
CA ASP A 249 -15.98 -19.90 -9.72
C ASP A 249 -16.00 -18.38 -9.53
N HIS A 250 -16.97 -17.73 -10.14
CA HIS A 250 -17.08 -16.27 -10.21
C HIS A 250 -18.48 -15.72 -10.01
N ALA A 251 -19.53 -16.56 -10.02
CA ALA A 251 -20.92 -16.09 -10.06
C ALA A 251 -21.23 -15.15 -8.89
N ARG A 252 -20.94 -15.60 -7.67
CA ARG A 252 -21.15 -14.79 -6.46
C ARG A 252 -20.29 -13.52 -6.44
N LEU A 253 -19.03 -13.59 -6.90
CA LEU A 253 -18.15 -12.43 -6.95
C LEU A 253 -18.70 -11.38 -7.94
N VAL A 254 -19.18 -11.82 -9.10
CA VAL A 254 -19.80 -10.93 -10.08
C VAL A 254 -21.05 -10.28 -9.49
N ASP A 255 -21.93 -11.04 -8.85
CA ASP A 255 -23.15 -10.50 -8.23
C ASP A 255 -22.83 -9.48 -7.12
N ASP A 256 -21.82 -9.76 -6.30
CA ASP A 256 -21.38 -8.90 -5.21
C ASP A 256 -20.79 -7.57 -5.75
N ILE A 257 -20.04 -7.61 -6.86
CA ILE A 257 -19.32 -6.46 -7.41
C ILE A 257 -20.18 -5.64 -8.38
N GLN A 258 -20.95 -6.30 -9.25
CA GLN A 258 -21.64 -5.65 -10.36
C GLN A 258 -22.62 -4.58 -9.85
N CYS A 259 -22.57 -3.42 -10.50
CA CYS A 259 -23.51 -2.31 -10.30
C CYS A 259 -23.65 -1.53 -11.60
N THR A 260 -24.61 -0.60 -11.65
CA THR A 260 -24.75 0.29 -12.81
C THR A 260 -24.03 1.62 -12.58
N PRO A 261 -23.73 2.41 -13.63
CA PRO A 261 -23.13 3.74 -13.47
C PRO A 261 -23.94 4.70 -12.59
N LYS A 262 -25.24 4.43 -12.39
CA LYS A 262 -26.19 5.21 -11.60
C LYS A 262 -25.85 5.24 -10.11
N ILE A 263 -25.16 4.22 -9.61
CA ILE A 263 -24.75 4.11 -8.20
C ILE A 263 -23.88 5.27 -7.72
N ARG A 264 -23.17 5.94 -8.65
CA ARG A 264 -22.35 7.13 -8.36
C ARG A 264 -23.18 8.39 -8.15
N TYR A 265 -24.38 8.43 -8.71
CA TYR A 265 -25.26 9.59 -8.68
C TYR A 265 -26.33 9.48 -7.58
N GLY A 266 -26.26 8.44 -6.73
CA GLY A 266 -27.25 8.18 -5.68
C GLY A 266 -28.59 7.65 -6.20
N GLU A 267 -28.68 7.33 -7.50
CA GLU A 267 -29.87 6.76 -8.14
C GLU A 267 -30.04 5.25 -7.88
N GLU A 268 -28.96 4.58 -7.49
CA GLU A 268 -28.95 3.19 -7.03
C GLU A 268 -28.41 3.19 -5.59
N ALA A 269 -29.18 2.64 -4.65
CA ALA A 269 -28.79 2.59 -3.25
C ALA A 269 -27.67 1.57 -3.03
N CYS A 270 -26.71 1.92 -2.17
CA CYS A 270 -25.62 1.04 -1.78
C CYS A 270 -25.40 1.16 -0.28
N SER A 271 -25.57 0.06 0.45
CA SER A 271 -25.24 0.01 1.87
C SER A 271 -23.74 -0.10 2.08
N ARG A 272 -23.30 0.22 3.30
CA ARG A 272 -21.92 0.01 3.74
C ARG A 272 -21.46 -1.43 3.53
N GLU A 273 -22.30 -2.39 3.90
CA GLU A 273 -22.04 -3.82 3.80
C GLU A 273 -21.92 -4.25 2.34
N GLN A 274 -22.77 -3.73 1.45
CA GLN A 274 -22.69 -4.01 0.01
C GLN A 274 -21.39 -3.47 -0.61
N ALA A 275 -20.97 -2.26 -0.22
CA ALA A 275 -19.71 -1.69 -0.69
C ALA A 275 -18.49 -2.45 -0.16
N LEU A 276 -18.52 -2.85 1.11
CA LEU A 276 -17.46 -3.67 1.72
C LEU A 276 -17.33 -5.03 1.02
N VAL A 277 -18.45 -5.73 0.83
CA VAL A 277 -18.50 -7.03 0.14
C VAL A 277 -17.97 -6.89 -1.29
N ALA A 278 -18.38 -5.86 -2.04
CA ALA A 278 -17.87 -5.60 -3.39
C ALA A 278 -16.35 -5.35 -3.40
N HIS A 279 -15.84 -4.58 -2.44
CA HIS A 279 -14.41 -4.30 -2.30
C HIS A 279 -13.61 -5.58 -2.05
N GLN A 280 -14.01 -6.39 -1.06
CA GLN A 280 -13.36 -7.65 -0.74
C GLN A 280 -13.47 -8.66 -1.90
N ALA A 281 -14.65 -8.77 -2.52
CA ALA A 281 -14.88 -9.64 -3.68
C ALA A 281 -13.97 -9.27 -4.87
N SER A 282 -13.69 -7.97 -5.09
CA SER A 282 -12.78 -7.55 -6.17
C SER A 282 -11.34 -8.04 -5.97
N LEU A 283 -10.87 -8.14 -4.72
CA LEU A 283 -9.55 -8.70 -4.39
C LEU A 283 -9.55 -10.23 -4.46
N VAL A 284 -10.63 -10.87 -3.99
CA VAL A 284 -10.80 -12.33 -4.13
C VAL A 284 -10.80 -12.72 -5.61
N LEU A 285 -11.43 -11.92 -6.50
CA LEU A 285 -11.42 -12.14 -7.94
C LEU A 285 -10.00 -12.19 -8.52
N VAL A 286 -9.10 -11.29 -8.08
CA VAL A 286 -7.68 -11.32 -8.48
C VAL A 286 -7.06 -12.67 -8.14
N ASN A 287 -7.25 -13.12 -6.89
CA ASN A 287 -6.70 -14.39 -6.42
C ASN A 287 -7.28 -15.58 -7.20
N ARG A 288 -8.60 -15.60 -7.44
CA ARG A 288 -9.25 -16.66 -8.23
C ARG A 288 -8.71 -16.75 -9.65
N LEU A 289 -8.51 -15.61 -10.31
CA LEU A 289 -7.96 -15.56 -11.66
C LEU A 289 -6.50 -16.03 -11.69
N ARG A 290 -5.70 -15.60 -10.71
CA ARG A 290 -4.33 -16.09 -10.54
C ARG A 290 -4.29 -17.60 -10.41
N ASP A 291 -5.08 -18.16 -9.49
CA ASP A 291 -5.10 -19.59 -9.20
C ASP A 291 -5.67 -20.41 -10.37
N ALA A 292 -6.58 -19.82 -11.16
CA ALA A 292 -7.09 -20.38 -12.41
C ALA A 292 -6.11 -20.26 -13.59
N GLY A 293 -4.90 -19.73 -13.37
CA GLY A 293 -3.84 -19.65 -14.37
C GLY A 293 -4.05 -18.54 -15.40
N ALA A 294 -4.49 -17.35 -14.99
CA ALA A 294 -4.68 -16.17 -15.86
C ALA A 294 -3.41 -15.59 -16.50
N GLY A 295 -2.26 -16.23 -16.34
CA GLY A 295 -0.97 -15.70 -16.79
C GLY A 295 -0.47 -14.55 -15.92
N PHE A 296 -1.07 -14.37 -14.74
CA PHE A 296 -0.59 -13.42 -13.74
C PHE A 296 0.68 -13.92 -13.08
N GLU A 297 1.56 -13.00 -12.70
CA GLU A 297 2.73 -13.32 -11.91
C GLU A 297 2.32 -13.60 -10.46
N LEU A 298 2.95 -14.60 -9.83
CA LEU A 298 2.62 -15.02 -8.46
C LEU A 298 3.03 -13.98 -7.41
N GLY A 299 4.08 -13.19 -7.70
CA GLY A 299 4.58 -12.10 -6.85
C GLY A 299 5.31 -12.58 -5.59
N LEU A 300 4.68 -13.42 -4.77
CA LEU A 300 5.25 -14.02 -3.56
C LEU A 300 5.64 -15.47 -3.80
N GLY A 301 6.91 -15.82 -3.54
CA GLY A 301 7.40 -17.20 -3.62
C GLY A 301 7.50 -17.79 -5.03
N GLY A 302 7.50 -16.94 -6.06
CA GLY A 302 7.85 -17.29 -7.44
C GLY A 302 9.34 -17.21 -7.72
#